data_AF-A0A949KPS3-F1
#
_entry.id   AF-A0A949KPS3-F1
#
_cell.length_a   1.000
_cell.length_b   1.000
_cell.length_c   1.000
_cell.angle_alpha   90.00
_cell.angle_beta   90.00
_cell.angle_gamma   90.00
#
_symmetry.space_group_name_H-M   'P 1'
#
loop_
_entity.id
_entity.type
_entity.pdbx_description
1 polymer ?
#
loop_
_entity_poly.entity_id
_entity_poly.type
_entity_poly.pdbx_seq_one_letter_code
_entity_poly.pdbx_strand_id
1 'polypeptide(L)' 'MKNTRTLQDARQRHIRKVLAHTKGDIEQASRILGITPAALTNLLRQQEASPSGDEKRSSPEPKRGWEHEKEV' A
#
# COMPACT_ATOMS: atom_id res chain seq x y z
N MET A 1 10.35 -7.90 17.34
CA MET A 1 10.10 -8.00 15.88
C MET A 1 10.80 -6.84 15.21
N LYS A 2 11.76 -7.08 14.29
CA LYS A 2 12.43 -6.00 13.54
C LYS A 2 11.53 -5.67 12.34
N ASN A 3 10.84 -4.54 12.38
CA ASN A 3 10.00 -4.07 11.27
C ASN A 3 10.94 -3.66 10.12
N THR A 4 11.21 -4.56 9.18
CA THR A 4 11.94 -4.26 7.94
C THR A 4 11.10 -3.31 7.09
N ARG A 5 11.25 -2.00 7.34
CA ARG A 5 10.69 -0.98 6.45
C ARG A 5 11.45 -1.09 5.12
N THR A 6 10.70 -1.38 4.07
CA THR A 6 11.26 -1.42 2.72
C THR A 6 11.61 -0.01 2.27
N LEU A 7 12.55 0.11 1.33
CA LEU A 7 12.87 1.38 0.68
C LEU A 7 11.62 2.02 0.06
N GLN A 8 10.71 1.20 -0.46
CA GLN A 8 9.44 1.64 -1.02
C GLN A 8 8.53 2.27 0.04
N ASP A 9 8.42 1.70 1.24
CA ASP A 9 7.63 2.26 2.35
C ASP A 9 8.21 3.61 2.81
N ALA A 10 9.54 3.70 2.93
CA ALA A 10 10.22 4.95 3.27
C ALA A 10 9.95 6.04 2.21
N ARG A 11 10.02 5.68 0.92
CA ARG A 11 9.73 6.59 -0.19
C ARG A 11 8.28 7.08 -0.16
N GLN A 12 7.31 6.20 0.04
CA GLN A 12 5.90 6.57 0.11
C GLN A 12 5.60 7.50 1.28
N ARG A 13 6.16 7.23 2.47
CA ARG A 13 6.03 8.13 3.62
C ARG A 13 6.62 9.50 3.34
N HIS A 14 7.78 9.56 2.68
CA HIS A 14 8.40 10.82 2.32
C HIS A 14 7.53 11.63 1.37
N ILE A 15 7.00 11.00 0.31
CA ILE A 15 6.07 11.65 -0.63
C ILE A 15 4.83 12.20 0.10
N ARG A 16 4.20 11.40 0.98
CA ARG A 16 3.03 11.85 1.77
C ARG A 16 3.35 13.04 2.66
N LYS A 17 4.51 13.06 3.31
CA LYS A 17 4.95 14.19 4.14
C LYS A 17 5.15 15.46 3.33
N VAL A 18 5.78 15.35 2.16
CA VAL A 18 6.00 16.50 1.28
C VAL A 18 4.67 17.04 0.76
N LEU A 19 3.76 16.18 0.32
CA LEU A 19 2.43 16.60 -0.12
C LEU A 19 1.63 17.28 0.99
N ALA A 20 1.68 16.77 2.23
CA ALA A 20 1.04 17.42 3.36
C ALA A 20 1.66 18.79 3.65
N HIS A 21 2.99 18.91 3.53
CA HIS A 21 3.71 20.17 3.72
C HIS A 21 3.35 21.22 2.65
N THR A 22 3.19 20.81 1.40
CA THR A 22 2.82 21.69 0.28
C THR A 22 1.31 21.83 0.11
N LYS A 23 0.50 21.29 1.02
CA LYS A 23 -0.98 21.30 0.95
C LYS A 23 -1.53 20.70 -0.35
N GLY A 24 -0.82 19.71 -0.91
CA GLY A 24 -1.21 19.05 -2.16
C GLY A 24 -0.76 19.77 -3.44
N ASP A 25 0.00 20.87 -3.34
CA ASP A 25 0.61 21.51 -4.51
C ASP A 25 1.66 20.56 -5.14
N ILE A 26 1.35 20.09 -6.35
CA ILE A 26 2.13 19.10 -7.10
C ILE A 26 3.42 19.71 -7.65
N GLU A 27 3.38 20.96 -8.10
CA GLU A 27 4.55 21.67 -8.61
C GLU A 27 5.59 21.82 -7.50
N GLN A 28 5.17 22.35 -6.34
CA GLN A 28 6.05 22.51 -5.19
C GLN A 28 6.52 21.17 -4.61
N ALA A 29 5.63 20.17 -4.52
CA ALA A 29 6.00 18.85 -4.02
C ALA A 29 7.02 18.15 -4.92
N SER A 30 6.83 18.24 -6.24
CA SER A 30 7.76 17.64 -7.21
C SER A 30 9.14 18.27 -7.13
N ARG A 31 9.22 19.59 -6.94
CA ARG A 31 10.46 20.33 -6.74
C ARG A 31 11.21 19.90 -5.48
N ILE A 32 10.51 19.71 -4.36
CA ILE A 32 11.11 19.22 -3.10
C ILE A 32 11.59 17.77 -3.24
N LEU A 33 10.82 16.93 -3.93
CA LEU A 33 11.14 15.52 -4.16
C LEU A 33 12.21 15.30 -5.23
N GLY A 34 12.61 16.35 -5.98
CA GLY A 34 13.59 16.26 -7.06
C GLY A 34 13.12 15.45 -8.27
N ILE A 35 11.81 15.43 -8.53
CA ILE A 35 11.20 14.71 -9.67
C ILE A 35 10.33 15.66 -10.49
N THR A 36 9.91 15.23 -11.68
CA THR A 36 8.97 16.02 -12.50
C THR A 36 7.54 15.93 -11.96
N PRO A 37 6.69 16.96 -12.18
CA PRO A 37 5.28 16.90 -11.82
C PRO A 37 4.56 15.68 -12.41
N ALA A 38 4.82 15.37 -13.69
CA ALA A 38 4.25 14.20 -14.36
C ALA A 38 4.63 12.87 -13.70
N ALA A 39 5.88 12.74 -13.22
CA ALA A 39 6.32 11.56 -12.49
C ALA A 39 5.61 11.44 -11.13
N LEU A 40 5.42 12.56 -10.42
CA LEU A 40 4.69 12.59 -9.16
C LEU A 40 3.22 12.20 -9.36
N THR A 41 2.54 12.75 -10.38
CA THR A 41 1.16 12.38 -10.72
C THR A 41 1.05 10.90 -11.10
N ASN A 42 2.00 10.36 -11.87
CA ASN A 42 2.02 8.95 -12.21
C ASN A 42 2.17 8.04 -10.97
N LEU A 43 3.00 8.44 -10.01
CA LEU A 43 3.17 7.72 -8.74
C LEU A 43 1.89 7.74 -7.90
N LEU A 44 1.21 8.89 -7.83
CA LEU A 44 -0.05 9.03 -7.11
C LEU A 44 -1.15 8.17 -7.73
N ARG A 45 -1.29 8.22 -9.06
CA ARG A 45 -2.26 7.38 -9.78
C ARG A 45 -2.00 5.90 -9.59
N GLN A 46 -0.74 5.47 -9.54
CA GLN A 46 -0.38 4.08 -9.24
C GLN A 46 -0.71 3.68 -7.80
N GLN A 47 -0.66 4.62 -6.84
CA GLN A 47 -1.11 4.38 -5.47
C GLN A 47 -2.63 4.27 -5.37
N GLU A 48 -3.39 5.10 -6.08
CA GLU A 48 -4.86 5.00 -6.10
C GLU A 48 -5.34 3.73 -6.83
N ALA A 49 -4.66 3.34 -7.91
CA ALA A 49 -4.93 2.10 -8.64
C ALA A 49 -4.42 0.84 -7.92
N SER A 50 -3.62 0.99 -6.85
CA SER A 50 -3.32 -0.09 -5.91
C SER A 50 -4.22 0.04 -4.68
N PRO A 51 -5.46 -0.48 -4.72
CA PRO A 51 -6.13 -0.85 -3.50
C PRO A 51 -5.37 -2.07 -2.95
N SER A 52 -4.28 -1.82 -2.21
CA SER A 52 -3.95 -2.74 -1.12
C SER A 52 -5.06 -2.59 -0.10
N GLY A 53 -6.16 -3.30 -0.39
CA GLY A 53 -7.19 -3.62 0.56
C GLY A 53 -6.58 -4.46 1.65
N ASP A 54 -6.11 -3.78 2.70
CA ASP A 54 -6.08 -4.33 4.05
C ASP A 54 -7.54 -4.40 4.56
N GLU A 55 -8.41 -5.11 3.85
CA GLU A 55 -9.73 -5.54 4.33
C GLU A 55 -10.27 -6.68 3.46
N LYS A 56 -9.67 -7.86 3.61
CA LYS A 56 -10.39 -9.12 3.80
C LYS A 56 -9.36 -10.22 4.07
N ARG A 57 -9.03 -10.37 5.36
CA ARG A 57 -8.66 -11.66 5.93
C ARG A 57 -9.89 -12.58 5.91
N SER A 58 -10.38 -12.91 4.72
CA SER A 58 -11.09 -14.16 4.52
C SER A 58 -10.02 -15.18 4.16
N SER A 59 -9.30 -15.64 5.19
CA SER A 59 -8.72 -16.97 5.12
C SER A 59 -9.86 -17.91 4.72
N PRO A 60 -9.80 -18.63 3.59
CA PRO A 60 -10.59 -19.84 3.52
C PRO A 60 -10.04 -20.74 4.63
N GLU A 61 -10.80 -20.87 5.72
CA GLU A 61 -10.60 -21.97 6.66
C GLU A 61 -10.43 -23.25 5.83
N PRO A 62 -9.38 -24.05 6.04
CA PRO A 62 -9.40 -25.40 5.53
C PRO A 62 -10.54 -26.10 6.25
N LYS A 63 -11.67 -26.32 5.57
CA LYS A 63 -12.72 -27.21 6.07
C LYS A 63 -12.13 -28.62 6.13
N ARG A 64 -11.47 -28.90 7.25
CA ARG A 64 -11.09 -30.22 7.71
C ARG A 64 -12.37 -30.88 8.20
N GLY A 65 -13.17 -31.36 7.25
CA GLY A 65 -14.28 -32.25 7.50
C GLY A 65 -13.72 -33.62 7.84
N TRP A 66 -13.59 -33.91 9.12
CA TRP A 66 -13.54 -35.26 9.64
C TRP A 66 -14.92 -35.88 9.38
N GLU A 67 -15.04 -36.75 8.38
CA GLU A 67 -16.12 -37.73 8.40
C GLU A 67 -15.59 -38.98 9.09
N HIS A 68 -15.92 -39.04 10.38
CA HIS A 68 -15.91 -40.28 11.14
C HIS A 68 -16.84 -41.29 10.49
N GLU A 69 -16.39 -42.53 10.54
CA GLU A 69 -17.14 -43.76 10.41
C GLU A 69 -18.61 -43.67 10.83
N LYS A 70 -19.49 -44.25 10.00
CA LYS A 70 -20.61 -45.04 10.49
C LYS A 70 -20.72 -46.33 9.68
N GLU A 71 -20.16 -47.38 10.26
CA GLU A 71 -20.78 -48.69 10.50
C GLU A 71 -22.16 -48.92 9.87
N VAL A 72 -22.25 -49.88 8.93
CA VAL A 72 -23.31 -50.91 8.83
C VAL A 72 -22.74 -52.18 8.21
#